data_AF-A0A927IT16-F1
#
_entry.id   AF-A0A927IT16-F1
#
_cell.length_a   1.000
_cell.length_b   1.000
_cell.length_c   1.000
_cell.angle_alpha   90.00
_cell.angle_beta   90.00
_cell.angle_gamma   90.00
#
_symmetry.space_group_name_H-M   'P 1'
#
loop_
_entity.id
_entity.type
_entity.pdbx_description
1 polymer ?
#
loop_
_entity_poly.entity_id
_entity_poly.type
_entity_poly.pdbx_seq_one_letter_code
_entity_poly.pdbx_strand_id
1 'polypeptide(L)'
;MLRTSTAIAMIAALGVTPALATTWTFDQIDSDDNAELTSVEFGSVASEAVKSLDTNDDGVVSAEEFEANHPELGIDVSQPVAEWDASGDGFLDENDLRDGMYGAYDTNTDQVLEESEFDQFSVADAGETAGGGESASETLQSNRIIGLADWNYSSIYNGGISLDWLIGSDALNEAGDDLGQVENVLLAPDGKVLSIVAEIGGFFELADTHVNIPWDKVEMADNGVIVPVTADNIEDYSLFQDEYLRQQDAASNIQKVEGDGPGEVITGPRVWRATELIGDYARIQENGIFRGYGIVDDVVIADGQVSATIISPDGVGGYYGYPYYGSNWDVGSPYYDLPYERSETGNLEPFNYDELDATQPSEG
;
A
#
# COMPACT_ATOMS: atom_id res chain seq x y z
N MET A 1 12.32 7.03 20.11
CA MET A 1 11.84 8.32 20.64
C MET A 1 12.78 9.48 20.24
N LEU A 2 13.23 9.54 18.97
CA LEU A 2 14.04 10.65 18.44
C LEU A 2 13.51 11.16 17.07
N ARG A 3 12.50 10.49 16.49
CA ARG A 3 11.91 10.82 15.19
C ARG A 3 11.00 12.05 15.24
N THR A 4 10.28 12.24 16.35
CA THR A 4 9.28 13.30 16.47
C THR A 4 9.87 14.71 16.48
N SER A 5 11.07 14.97 17.04
CA SER A 5 11.55 16.35 17.16
C SER A 5 12.01 17.00 15.84
N THR A 6 12.44 16.22 14.86
CA THR A 6 13.12 16.74 13.66
C THR A 6 12.15 16.90 12.49
N ALA A 7 11.20 15.99 12.30
CA ALA A 7 10.11 16.15 11.33
C ALA A 7 9.21 17.37 11.66
N ILE A 8 8.91 17.57 12.95
CA ILE A 8 8.16 18.77 13.43
C ILE A 8 8.88 20.05 13.06
N ALA A 9 10.20 20.09 13.21
CA ALA A 9 10.98 21.26 12.87
C ALA A 9 10.93 21.59 11.37
N MET A 10 10.93 20.55 10.53
CA MET A 10 10.80 20.69 9.09
C MET A 10 9.42 21.25 8.72
N ILE A 11 8.35 20.69 9.29
CA ILE A 11 6.97 21.17 9.10
C ILE A 11 6.76 22.61 9.64
N ALA A 12 7.42 22.95 10.75
CA ALA A 12 7.41 24.30 11.30
C ALA A 12 8.08 25.31 10.37
N ALA A 13 9.16 24.92 9.69
CA ALA A 13 9.82 25.72 8.66
C ALA A 13 8.87 25.99 7.50
N LEU A 14 8.17 24.95 7.03
CA LEU A 14 7.18 25.04 5.94
C LEU A 14 5.95 25.91 6.26
N GLY A 15 5.80 26.37 7.51
CA GLY A 15 4.71 27.27 7.92
C GLY A 15 3.34 26.59 8.02
N VAL A 16 3.33 25.26 8.18
CA VAL A 16 2.11 24.43 8.17
C VAL A 16 1.64 24.06 9.57
N THR A 17 2.43 24.32 10.63
CA THR A 17 1.98 24.05 12.02
C THR A 17 0.87 25.03 12.46
N PRO A 18 -0.19 24.60 13.15
CA PRO A 18 -1.26 25.50 13.59
C PRO A 18 -0.80 26.61 14.56
N ALA A 19 0.33 26.40 15.27
CA ALA A 19 0.90 27.38 16.19
C ALA A 19 1.67 28.53 15.50
N LEU A 20 2.05 28.36 14.23
CA LEU A 20 2.80 29.34 13.42
C LEU A 20 2.14 29.63 12.05
N ALA A 21 1.10 28.89 11.67
CA ALA A 21 0.44 29.00 10.38
C ALA A 21 -0.27 30.34 10.24
N THR A 22 0.32 31.23 9.45
CA THR A 22 -0.40 32.35 8.84
C THR A 22 -0.93 32.00 7.45
N THR A 23 -0.64 30.80 6.95
CA THR A 23 -0.73 30.47 5.51
C THR A 23 -1.78 29.39 5.19
N TRP A 24 -1.94 28.34 6.04
CA TRP A 24 -2.86 27.22 5.77
C TRP A 24 -3.59 26.78 7.05
N THR A 25 -4.91 26.57 6.97
CA THR A 25 -5.75 25.96 8.04
C THR A 25 -6.37 24.65 7.58
N PHE A 26 -6.79 23.78 8.50
CA PHE A 26 -7.49 22.52 8.19
C PHE A 26 -8.65 22.74 7.21
N ASP A 27 -9.58 23.63 7.54
CA ASP A 27 -10.73 24.01 6.69
C ASP A 27 -10.37 24.60 5.31
N GLN A 28 -9.12 25.02 5.09
CA GLN A 28 -8.67 25.52 3.79
C GLN A 28 -8.12 24.41 2.89
N ILE A 29 -7.67 23.32 3.51
CA ILE A 29 -7.10 22.16 2.84
C ILE A 29 -8.23 21.17 2.55
N ASP A 30 -9.13 20.95 3.52
CA ASP A 30 -10.35 20.14 3.40
C ASP A 30 -11.25 20.74 2.31
N SER A 31 -11.14 20.21 1.10
CA SER A 31 -11.73 20.83 -0.09
C SER A 31 -13.14 20.32 -0.35
N ASP A 32 -13.47 19.14 0.17
CA ASP A 32 -14.79 18.53 0.07
C ASP A 32 -15.62 18.64 1.37
N ASP A 33 -15.09 19.32 2.40
CA ASP A 33 -15.70 19.58 3.71
C ASP A 33 -16.10 18.27 4.43
N ASN A 34 -15.32 17.19 4.26
CA ASN A 34 -15.62 15.88 4.83
C ASN A 34 -15.01 15.67 6.24
N ALA A 35 -14.26 16.66 6.75
CA ALA A 35 -13.53 16.63 8.03
C ALA A 35 -12.35 15.65 8.09
N GLU A 36 -11.81 15.27 6.93
CA GLU A 36 -10.73 14.32 6.72
C GLU A 36 -9.78 14.86 5.64
N LEU A 37 -8.52 15.21 5.94
CA LEU A 37 -7.59 15.59 4.86
C LEU A 37 -6.97 14.34 4.26
N THR A 38 -7.22 14.14 2.98
CA THR A 38 -6.51 13.14 2.19
C THR A 38 -5.14 13.66 1.72
N SER A 39 -4.25 12.75 1.33
CA SER A 39 -2.96 13.15 0.72
C SER A 39 -3.15 14.00 -0.54
N VAL A 40 -4.28 13.86 -1.24
CA VAL A 40 -4.61 14.62 -2.45
C VAL A 40 -4.87 16.08 -2.10
N GLU A 41 -5.69 16.33 -1.09
CA GLU A 41 -6.01 17.67 -0.61
C GLU A 41 -4.77 18.35 -0.01
N PHE A 42 -3.97 17.57 0.71
CA PHE A 42 -2.69 17.98 1.26
C PHE A 42 -1.62 18.27 0.19
N GLY A 43 -1.76 17.73 -1.02
CA GLY A 43 -0.83 17.95 -2.14
C GLY A 43 -0.70 19.43 -2.52
N SER A 44 -1.76 20.23 -2.35
CA SER A 44 -1.70 21.67 -2.58
C SER A 44 -0.73 22.39 -1.65
N VAL A 45 -0.61 21.91 -0.41
CA VAL A 45 0.31 22.43 0.60
C VAL A 45 1.76 22.11 0.21
N ALA A 46 2.01 20.87 -0.21
CA ALA A 46 3.33 20.41 -0.63
C ALA A 46 3.82 21.14 -1.89
N SER A 47 2.93 21.37 -2.86
CA SER A 47 3.24 22.12 -4.08
C SER A 47 3.74 23.54 -3.79
N GLU A 48 3.10 24.24 -2.84
CA GLU A 48 3.54 25.57 -2.46
C GLU A 48 4.75 25.58 -1.54
N ALA A 49 4.94 24.53 -0.73
CA ALA A 49 6.17 24.31 0.00
C ALA A 49 7.37 24.20 -0.95
N VAL A 50 7.28 23.36 -1.99
CA VAL A 50 8.32 23.24 -3.04
C VAL A 50 8.60 24.60 -3.67
N LYS A 51 7.58 25.31 -4.16
CA LYS A 51 7.75 26.63 -4.78
C LYS A 51 8.36 27.68 -3.85
N SER A 52 8.18 27.54 -2.54
CA SER A 52 8.75 28.47 -1.56
C SER A 52 10.21 28.17 -1.24
N LEU A 53 10.64 26.92 -1.39
CA LEU A 53 11.97 26.45 -1.01
C LEU A 53 12.91 26.30 -2.21
N ASP A 54 12.41 25.80 -3.34
CA ASP A 54 13.13 25.67 -4.61
C ASP A 54 13.52 27.07 -5.10
N THR A 55 14.72 27.48 -4.73
CA THR A 55 15.22 28.83 -4.99
C THR A 55 15.89 28.89 -6.35
N ASN A 56 16.25 27.73 -6.88
CA ASN A 56 17.00 27.60 -8.12
C ASN A 56 16.10 27.23 -9.32
N ASP A 57 14.81 26.95 -9.07
CA ASP A 57 13.75 26.60 -10.00
C ASP A 57 14.05 25.30 -10.79
N ASP A 58 14.68 24.30 -10.16
CA ASP A 58 14.94 22.98 -10.77
C ASP A 58 13.83 21.95 -10.52
N GLY A 59 12.81 22.32 -9.75
CA GLY A 59 11.63 21.51 -9.47
C GLY A 59 11.80 20.53 -8.32
N VAL A 60 12.93 20.58 -7.61
CA VAL A 60 13.20 19.78 -6.42
C VAL A 60 13.74 20.66 -5.30
N VAL A 61 13.74 20.16 -4.07
CA VAL A 61 14.27 20.88 -2.90
C VAL A 61 15.50 20.16 -2.39
N SER A 62 16.63 20.85 -2.44
CA SER A 62 17.88 20.40 -1.80
C SER A 62 17.92 20.75 -0.30
N ALA A 63 18.74 20.05 0.46
CA ALA A 63 19.01 20.39 1.87
C ALA A 63 19.55 21.83 2.00
N GLU A 64 20.39 22.28 1.06
CA GLU A 64 20.91 23.64 1.04
C GLU A 64 19.83 24.69 0.82
N GLU A 65 18.85 24.44 -0.06
CA GLU A 65 17.72 25.34 -0.29
C GLU A 65 16.81 25.44 0.92
N PHE A 66 16.60 24.31 1.61
CA PHE A 66 15.86 24.29 2.86
C PHE A 66 16.56 25.14 3.94
N GLU A 67 17.85 24.90 4.17
CA GLU A 67 18.64 25.65 5.16
C GLU A 67 18.75 27.14 4.84
N ALA A 68 18.81 27.50 3.56
CA ALA A 68 18.90 28.88 3.10
C ALA A 68 17.62 29.68 3.38
N ASN A 69 16.45 29.04 3.31
CA ASN A 69 15.16 29.67 3.56
C ASN A 69 14.81 29.73 5.06
N HIS A 70 15.34 28.82 5.89
CA HIS A 70 15.07 28.76 7.33
C HIS A 70 16.31 28.75 8.25
N PRO A 71 17.24 29.71 8.09
CA PRO A 71 18.45 29.77 8.91
C PRO A 71 18.16 30.04 10.40
N GLU A 72 16.97 30.57 10.74
CA GLU A 72 16.54 30.89 12.09
C GLU A 72 16.29 29.65 12.97
N LEU A 73 15.99 28.50 12.38
CA LEU A 73 15.69 27.28 13.12
C LEU A 73 16.97 26.62 13.67
N GLY A 74 18.10 26.76 12.97
CA GLY A 74 19.40 26.24 13.41
C GLY A 74 19.42 24.71 13.56
N ILE A 75 18.60 24.02 12.77
CA ILE A 75 18.40 22.56 12.80
C ILE A 75 19.05 21.95 11.57
N ASP A 76 19.73 20.83 11.77
CA ASP A 76 20.27 20.00 10.69
C ASP A 76 19.11 19.21 10.06
N VAL A 77 18.79 19.55 8.81
CA VAL A 77 17.68 18.95 8.06
C VAL A 77 18.14 17.78 7.19
N SER A 78 19.43 17.43 7.19
CA SER A 78 19.96 16.33 6.39
C SER A 78 19.33 14.98 6.74
N GLN A 79 19.02 14.75 8.02
CA GLN A 79 18.34 13.53 8.48
C GLN A 79 16.91 13.44 7.92
N PRO A 80 16.01 14.41 8.17
CA PRO A 80 14.66 14.34 7.63
C PRO A 80 14.60 14.43 6.10
N VAL A 81 15.51 15.15 5.43
CA VAL A 81 15.60 15.11 3.95
C VAL A 81 15.88 13.68 3.50
N ALA A 82 16.84 13.00 4.11
CA ALA A 82 17.12 11.59 3.80
C ALA A 82 16.01 10.62 4.25
N GLU A 83 15.16 11.00 5.21
CA GLU A 83 14.00 10.19 5.62
C GLU A 83 12.81 10.34 4.67
N TRP A 84 12.67 11.50 4.01
CA TRP A 84 11.54 11.81 3.12
C TRP A 84 11.87 11.61 1.64
N ASP A 85 13.16 11.60 1.26
CA ASP A 85 13.63 11.29 -0.09
C ASP A 85 13.41 9.80 -0.42
N ALA A 86 12.26 9.48 -1.00
CA ALA A 86 11.91 8.12 -1.39
C ALA A 86 12.74 7.65 -2.60
N SER A 87 13.16 8.59 -3.45
CA SER A 87 13.96 8.30 -4.65
C SER A 87 15.42 7.97 -4.34
N GLY A 88 15.93 8.44 -3.20
CA GLY A 88 17.32 8.30 -2.76
C GLY A 88 18.31 9.14 -3.56
N ASP A 89 17.86 10.16 -4.27
CA ASP A 89 18.69 11.00 -5.13
C ASP A 89 19.32 12.21 -4.42
N GLY A 90 18.96 12.41 -3.15
CA GLY A 90 19.43 13.48 -2.27
C GLY A 90 18.61 14.77 -2.36
N PHE A 91 17.50 14.77 -3.10
CA PHE A 91 16.59 15.90 -3.25
C PHE A 91 15.18 15.47 -2.82
N LEU A 92 14.34 16.45 -2.51
CA LEU A 92 12.92 16.20 -2.25
C LEU A 92 12.09 16.76 -3.40
N ASP A 93 11.36 15.89 -4.08
CA ASP A 93 10.34 16.32 -5.03
C ASP A 93 9.01 16.66 -4.32
N GLU A 94 7.99 17.03 -5.10
CA GLU A 94 6.66 17.36 -4.57
C GLU A 94 5.98 16.17 -3.87
N ASN A 95 6.25 14.94 -4.31
CA ASN A 95 5.71 13.73 -3.69
C ASN A 95 6.44 13.43 -2.38
N ASP A 96 7.76 13.52 -2.36
CA ASP A 96 8.58 13.31 -1.16
C ASP A 96 8.16 14.27 -0.02
N LEU A 97 7.98 15.55 -0.35
CA LEU A 97 7.50 16.55 0.61
C LEU A 97 6.07 16.30 1.04
N ARG A 98 5.17 15.96 0.11
CA ARG A 98 3.76 15.65 0.43
C ARG A 98 3.68 14.46 1.38
N ASP A 99 4.34 13.37 1.03
CA ASP A 99 4.22 12.10 1.75
C ASP A 99 4.94 12.17 3.10
N GLY A 100 6.10 12.84 3.14
CA GLY A 100 6.82 13.13 4.37
C GLY A 100 6.03 14.00 5.35
N MET A 101 5.43 15.11 4.88
CA MET A 101 4.59 15.96 5.71
C MET A 101 3.33 15.25 6.18
N TYR A 102 2.64 14.57 5.25
CA TYR A 102 1.42 13.83 5.53
C TYR A 102 1.67 12.76 6.59
N GLY A 103 2.70 11.92 6.41
CA GLY A 103 3.09 10.88 7.36
C GLY A 103 3.60 11.41 8.71
N ALA A 104 4.04 12.66 8.78
CA ALA A 104 4.43 13.26 10.03
C ALA A 104 3.24 13.78 10.86
N TYR A 105 2.10 14.09 10.24
CA TYR A 105 0.85 14.40 10.92
C TYR A 105 0.01 13.16 11.22
N ASP A 106 0.00 12.20 10.31
CA ASP A 106 -0.77 10.94 10.37
C ASP A 106 -0.17 10.00 11.42
N THR A 107 -0.49 10.29 12.68
CA THR A 107 0.15 9.69 13.84
C THR A 107 -0.36 8.28 14.08
N ASN A 108 -1.62 8.04 13.73
CA ASN A 108 -2.25 6.73 13.78
C ASN A 108 -1.96 5.89 12.51
N THR A 109 -1.38 6.50 11.46
CA THR A 109 -1.01 5.87 10.18
C THR A 109 -2.22 5.24 9.49
N ASP A 110 -3.40 5.84 9.66
CA ASP A 110 -4.64 5.38 9.02
C ASP A 110 -4.88 6.04 7.65
N GLN A 111 -3.92 6.84 7.21
CA GLN A 111 -3.92 7.52 5.92
C GLN A 111 -5.06 8.51 5.76
N VAL A 112 -5.56 9.06 6.86
CA VAL A 112 -6.46 10.20 6.93
C VAL A 112 -5.93 11.16 7.99
N LEU A 113 -5.84 12.46 7.68
CA LEU A 113 -5.57 13.45 8.73
C LEU A 113 -6.89 13.96 9.29
N GLU A 114 -7.21 13.55 10.50
CA GLU A 114 -8.26 14.19 11.28
C GLU A 114 -7.79 15.55 11.80
N GLU A 115 -8.74 16.45 12.08
CA GLU A 115 -8.45 17.76 12.71
C GLU A 115 -7.60 17.60 13.98
N SER A 116 -7.83 16.52 14.74
CA SER A 116 -7.09 16.23 15.97
C SER A 116 -5.61 15.89 15.76
N GLU A 117 -5.27 15.31 14.61
CA GLU A 117 -3.90 14.95 14.22
C GLU A 117 -3.19 16.15 13.61
N PHE A 118 -3.90 16.91 12.78
CA PHE A 118 -3.44 18.19 12.26
C PHE A 118 -3.15 19.19 13.41
N ASP A 119 -3.97 19.19 14.46
CA ASP A 119 -3.80 20.03 15.65
C ASP A 119 -2.83 19.47 16.68
N GLN A 120 -2.31 18.25 16.52
CA GLN A 120 -1.42 17.63 17.52
C GLN A 120 -0.13 18.45 17.73
N PHE A 121 0.30 19.21 16.71
CA PHE A 121 1.44 20.13 16.81
C PHE A 121 1.07 21.55 17.26
N SER A 122 -0.21 21.82 17.58
CA SER A 122 -0.71 23.09 18.15
C SER A 122 -0.57 23.15 19.67
N VAL A 123 -0.58 21.99 20.35
CA VAL A 123 -0.47 21.88 21.81
C VAL A 123 0.96 21.57 22.22
N ALA A 124 1.77 22.62 22.26
CA ALA A 124 2.84 22.83 23.23
C ALA A 124 3.48 21.57 23.87
N ASP A 125 4.07 20.66 23.09
CA ASP A 125 5.01 19.66 23.60
C ASP A 125 6.45 20.03 23.23
N ALA A 126 6.85 21.17 23.78
CA ALA A 126 8.25 21.45 24.10
C ALA A 126 8.35 21.58 25.63
N GLY A 127 7.91 20.57 26.38
CA GLY A 127 8.19 20.51 27.82
C GLY A 127 7.25 19.68 28.69
N GLU A 128 7.82 18.63 29.27
CA GLU A 128 7.50 18.01 30.57
C GLU A 128 6.51 16.83 30.66
N THR A 129 6.79 16.02 31.69
CA THR A 129 6.54 14.59 31.84
C THR A 129 5.33 14.28 32.74
N ALA A 130 4.66 13.15 32.46
CA ALA A 130 3.91 12.24 33.36
C ALA A 130 2.60 12.67 34.05
N GLY A 131 1.57 11.80 33.90
CA GLY A 131 0.48 11.63 34.88
C GLY A 131 -0.69 10.80 34.35
N GLY A 132 -0.80 9.53 34.77
CA GLY A 132 -1.76 8.56 34.23
C GLY A 132 -3.23 8.67 34.70
N GLY A 133 -4.08 7.92 34.00
CA GLY A 133 -5.45 7.57 34.37
C GLY A 133 -6.01 6.58 33.34
N GLU A 134 -6.35 5.37 33.80
CA GLU A 134 -6.69 4.20 33.01
C GLU A 134 -8.06 4.24 32.29
N SER A 135 -8.09 3.53 31.15
CA SER A 135 -9.20 2.78 30.54
C SER A 135 -10.26 3.53 29.71
N ALA A 136 -10.04 3.50 28.39
CA ALA A 136 -10.92 2.77 27.46
C ALA A 136 -10.04 2.03 26.43
N SER A 137 -10.07 0.71 26.51
CA SER A 137 -9.46 -0.25 25.59
C SER A 137 -10.47 -0.56 24.48
N GLU A 138 -9.96 -1.00 23.32
CA GLU A 138 -10.66 -1.31 22.05
C GLU A 138 -10.86 -0.04 21.20
N THR A 139 -9.95 0.34 20.29
CA THR A 139 -9.50 -0.40 19.10
C THR A 139 -8.18 0.21 18.59
N LEU A 140 -7.05 -0.46 18.84
CA LEU A 140 -5.77 -0.21 18.15
C LEU A 140 -5.12 -1.58 17.92
N GLN A 141 -5.35 -2.15 16.74
CA GLN A 141 -4.68 -3.36 16.28
C GLN A 141 -4.18 -3.18 14.84
N SER A 142 -3.19 -2.32 14.64
CA SER A 142 -2.49 -2.22 13.36
C SER A 142 -1.09 -1.60 13.50
N ASN A 143 -0.27 -2.08 14.45
CA ASN A 143 1.20 -2.01 14.29
C ASN A 143 1.99 -2.95 15.21
N ARG A 144 1.46 -4.15 15.51
CA ARG A 144 2.21 -5.16 16.25
C ARG A 144 2.84 -6.12 15.26
N ILE A 145 4.18 -6.10 15.15
CA ILE A 145 4.93 -7.20 14.55
C ILE A 145 4.43 -8.49 15.21
N ILE A 146 3.82 -9.37 14.42
CA ILE A 146 3.33 -10.66 14.91
C ILE A 146 4.56 -11.54 15.07
N GLY A 147 4.93 -11.80 16.32
CA GLY A 147 6.02 -12.71 16.62
C GLY A 147 5.72 -14.09 16.06
N LEU A 148 6.68 -14.70 15.34
CA LEU A 148 6.46 -16.01 14.69
C LEU A 148 6.12 -17.13 15.67
N ALA A 149 6.41 -16.96 16.96
CA ALA A 149 6.01 -17.88 18.01
C ALA A 149 4.49 -17.92 18.25
N ASP A 150 3.79 -16.81 17.99
CA ASP A 150 2.33 -16.70 18.12
C ASP A 150 1.61 -16.88 16.77
N TRP A 151 2.37 -16.86 15.67
CA TRP A 151 1.87 -17.06 14.33
C TRP A 151 1.54 -18.52 14.04
N ASN A 152 0.44 -18.74 13.32
CA ASN A 152 0.04 -20.06 12.83
C ASN A 152 -0.89 -19.91 11.62
N TYR A 153 -1.07 -20.99 10.87
CA TYR A 153 -1.83 -20.98 9.62
C TYR A 153 -3.33 -21.19 9.78
N SER A 154 -3.87 -21.31 11.00
CA SER A 154 -5.28 -21.71 11.18
C SER A 154 -6.28 -20.72 10.59
N SER A 155 -5.98 -19.42 10.59
CA SER A 155 -6.81 -18.40 9.94
C SER A 155 -6.73 -18.48 8.41
N ILE A 156 -5.57 -18.87 7.88
CA ILE A 156 -5.32 -19.01 6.45
C ILE A 156 -5.99 -20.28 5.91
N TYR A 157 -5.85 -21.40 6.61
CA TYR A 157 -6.52 -22.66 6.26
C TYR A 157 -8.02 -22.66 6.54
N ASN A 158 -8.59 -21.56 7.02
CA ASN A 158 -10.02 -21.44 7.26
C ASN A 158 -10.62 -20.37 6.33
N GLY A 159 -10.49 -20.61 5.01
CA GLY A 159 -11.09 -19.75 3.98
C GLY A 159 -10.14 -18.68 3.42
N GLY A 160 -8.83 -18.86 3.58
CA GLY A 160 -7.85 -18.09 2.83
C GLY A 160 -7.88 -18.45 1.34
N ILE A 161 -7.50 -17.49 0.50
CA ILE A 161 -7.44 -17.64 -0.95
C ILE A 161 -6.01 -17.34 -1.39
N SER A 162 -5.38 -18.31 -2.05
CA SER A 162 -4.13 -18.09 -2.79
C SER A 162 -4.37 -17.11 -3.92
N LEU A 163 -3.56 -16.05 -4.00
CA LEU A 163 -3.60 -15.11 -5.11
C LEU A 163 -2.98 -15.72 -6.37
N ASP A 164 -2.00 -16.62 -6.24
CA ASP A 164 -1.47 -17.39 -7.37
C ASP A 164 -2.53 -18.30 -8.01
N TRP A 165 -3.42 -18.91 -7.21
CA TRP A 165 -4.58 -19.65 -7.74
C TRP A 165 -5.64 -18.73 -8.36
N LEU A 166 -5.93 -17.61 -7.69
CA LEU A 166 -6.94 -16.67 -8.17
C LEU A 166 -6.51 -16.05 -9.50
N ILE A 167 -5.21 -15.77 -9.66
CA ILE A 167 -4.61 -15.46 -10.96
C ILE A 167 -4.60 -16.74 -11.79
N GLY A 168 -5.07 -16.70 -13.02
CA GLY A 168 -5.23 -17.88 -13.86
C GLY A 168 -6.57 -18.63 -13.67
N SER A 169 -7.39 -18.26 -12.69
CA SER A 169 -8.75 -18.80 -12.55
C SER A 169 -9.71 -18.32 -13.66
N ASP A 170 -10.70 -19.13 -14.02
CA ASP A 170 -11.70 -18.76 -15.03
C ASP A 170 -12.56 -17.58 -14.54
N ALA A 171 -12.83 -16.61 -15.42
CA ALA A 171 -13.86 -15.61 -15.22
C ALA A 171 -15.18 -16.14 -15.80
N LEU A 172 -16.19 -16.31 -14.95
CA LEU A 172 -17.45 -16.97 -15.29
C LEU A 172 -18.63 -15.99 -15.25
N ASN A 173 -19.66 -16.25 -16.04
CA ASN A 173 -20.96 -15.59 -15.88
C ASN A 173 -21.82 -16.29 -14.79
N GLU A 174 -22.99 -15.72 -14.48
CA GLU A 174 -23.95 -16.32 -13.52
C GLU A 174 -24.43 -17.74 -13.90
N ALA A 175 -24.33 -18.13 -15.18
CA ALA A 175 -24.69 -19.45 -15.67
C ALA A 175 -23.52 -20.46 -15.57
N GLY A 176 -22.32 -20.00 -15.19
CA GLY A 176 -21.09 -20.79 -15.15
C GLY A 176 -20.40 -20.95 -16.51
N ASP A 177 -20.77 -20.17 -17.52
CA ASP A 177 -20.04 -20.17 -18.79
C ASP A 177 -18.76 -19.34 -18.66
N ASP A 178 -17.67 -19.88 -19.22
CA ASP A 178 -16.36 -19.22 -19.32
C ASP A 178 -16.42 -17.97 -20.22
N LEU A 179 -15.91 -16.86 -19.68
CA LEU A 179 -15.78 -15.56 -20.32
C LEU A 179 -14.33 -15.18 -20.62
N GLY A 180 -13.36 -15.86 -20.00
CA GLY A 180 -11.94 -15.55 -20.02
C GLY A 180 -11.26 -15.90 -18.70
N GLN A 181 -10.22 -15.16 -18.32
CA GLN A 181 -9.31 -15.52 -17.23
C GLN A 181 -8.99 -14.33 -16.33
N VAL A 182 -8.78 -14.58 -15.04
CA VAL A 182 -8.24 -13.58 -14.11
C VAL A 182 -6.75 -13.44 -14.34
N GLU A 183 -6.28 -12.22 -14.58
CA GLU A 183 -4.88 -11.95 -14.90
C GLU A 183 -4.12 -11.31 -13.74
N ASN A 184 -4.83 -10.59 -12.86
CA ASN A 184 -4.19 -9.93 -11.72
C ASN A 184 -5.17 -9.63 -10.58
N VAL A 185 -4.60 -9.29 -9.42
CA VAL A 185 -5.34 -8.79 -8.26
C VAL A 185 -4.70 -7.47 -7.84
N LEU A 186 -5.53 -6.45 -7.69
CA LEU A 186 -5.07 -5.11 -7.33
C LEU A 186 -5.30 -4.84 -5.85
N LEU A 187 -4.27 -4.31 -5.22
CA LEU A 187 -4.18 -4.16 -3.78
C LEU A 187 -3.86 -2.71 -3.42
N ALA A 188 -4.47 -2.25 -2.32
CA ALA A 188 -4.09 -1.00 -1.69
C ALA A 188 -2.80 -1.18 -0.87
N PRO A 189 -2.12 -0.08 -0.49
CA PRO A 189 -0.85 -0.15 0.24
C PRO A 189 -0.95 -0.89 1.58
N ASP A 190 -2.13 -0.88 2.19
CA ASP A 190 -2.44 -1.60 3.43
C ASP A 190 -2.75 -3.10 3.21
N GLY A 191 -2.64 -3.60 1.98
CA GLY A 191 -2.95 -4.97 1.60
C GLY A 191 -4.43 -5.26 1.44
N LYS A 192 -5.31 -4.26 1.46
CA LYS A 192 -6.74 -4.48 1.14
C LYS A 192 -6.90 -4.81 -0.34
N VAL A 193 -7.71 -5.82 -0.64
CA VAL A 193 -8.06 -6.19 -2.01
C VAL A 193 -9.04 -5.16 -2.57
N LEU A 194 -8.66 -4.52 -3.68
CA LEU A 194 -9.48 -3.51 -4.35
C LEU A 194 -10.33 -4.15 -5.44
N SER A 195 -9.70 -4.97 -6.28
CA SER A 195 -10.30 -5.54 -7.48
C SER A 195 -9.50 -6.71 -8.02
N ILE A 196 -10.10 -7.42 -8.96
CA ILE A 196 -9.39 -8.28 -9.90
C ILE A 196 -9.29 -7.59 -11.26
N VAL A 197 -8.29 -7.96 -12.04
CA VAL A 197 -8.22 -7.67 -13.48
C VAL A 197 -8.49 -8.98 -14.21
N ALA A 198 -9.51 -9.00 -15.07
CA ALA A 198 -9.85 -10.16 -15.88
C ALA A 198 -9.76 -9.82 -17.37
N GLU A 199 -9.19 -10.73 -18.15
CA GLU A 199 -9.30 -10.75 -19.59
C GLU A 199 -10.67 -11.33 -19.97
N ILE A 200 -11.49 -10.57 -20.71
CA ILE A 200 -12.82 -10.98 -21.13
C ILE A 200 -12.89 -11.01 -22.66
N GLY A 201 -13.14 -12.20 -23.23
CA GLY A 201 -13.32 -12.44 -24.67
C GLY A 201 -12.03 -12.76 -25.45
N GLY A 202 -12.17 -13.46 -26.59
CA GLY A 202 -11.02 -13.90 -27.42
C GLY A 202 -11.35 -14.65 -28.72
N PHE A 203 -12.57 -14.55 -29.28
CA PHE A 203 -12.99 -15.38 -30.43
C PHE A 203 -13.09 -14.69 -31.80
N PHE A 204 -13.05 -13.35 -31.90
CA PHE A 204 -13.25 -12.64 -33.17
C PHE A 204 -12.42 -11.35 -33.31
N GLU A 205 -11.13 -11.49 -33.70
CA GLU A 205 -10.29 -10.46 -34.35
C GLU A 205 -10.29 -9.03 -33.74
N LEU A 206 -10.73 -8.86 -32.50
CA LEU A 206 -10.66 -7.65 -31.67
C LEU A 206 -9.82 -8.00 -30.45
N ALA A 207 -8.95 -7.06 -30.06
CA ALA A 207 -7.97 -7.23 -29.00
C ALA A 207 -8.60 -7.70 -27.68
N ASP A 208 -7.84 -8.53 -26.97
CA ASP A 208 -8.15 -9.03 -25.63
C ASP A 208 -8.50 -7.84 -24.72
N THR A 209 -9.69 -7.87 -24.12
CA THR A 209 -10.19 -6.76 -23.31
C THR A 209 -9.94 -7.04 -21.83
N HIS A 210 -9.04 -6.27 -21.24
CA HIS A 210 -8.79 -6.33 -19.80
C HIS A 210 -9.77 -5.43 -19.05
N VAL A 211 -10.33 -5.94 -17.96
CA VAL A 211 -11.38 -5.28 -17.19
C VAL A 211 -11.03 -5.28 -15.72
N ASN A 212 -11.04 -4.09 -15.11
CA ASN A 212 -11.04 -3.95 -13.66
C ASN A 212 -12.42 -4.29 -13.11
N ILE A 213 -12.48 -5.19 -12.12
CA ILE A 213 -13.72 -5.63 -11.49
C ILE A 213 -13.56 -5.51 -9.97
N PRO A 214 -14.28 -4.59 -9.31
CA PRO A 214 -14.20 -4.40 -7.86
C PRO A 214 -14.43 -5.69 -7.08
N TRP A 215 -13.68 -5.89 -6.00
CA TRP A 215 -13.71 -7.11 -5.20
C TRP A 215 -15.11 -7.44 -4.65
N ASP A 216 -15.92 -6.42 -4.35
CA ASP A 216 -17.29 -6.59 -3.85
C ASP A 216 -18.29 -7.08 -4.92
N LYS A 217 -17.85 -7.20 -6.18
CA LYS A 217 -18.61 -7.77 -7.30
C LYS A 217 -18.15 -9.16 -7.71
N VAL A 218 -17.12 -9.69 -7.06
CA VAL A 218 -16.54 -11.00 -7.38
C VAL A 218 -17.13 -12.04 -6.44
N GLU A 219 -17.68 -13.12 -7.01
CA GLU A 219 -18.16 -14.27 -6.25
C GLU A 219 -17.30 -15.49 -6.55
N MET A 220 -16.85 -16.20 -5.51
CA MET A 220 -16.03 -17.40 -5.67
C MET A 220 -16.85 -18.58 -6.21
N ALA A 221 -16.29 -19.36 -7.13
CA ALA A 221 -16.88 -20.56 -7.71
C ALA A 221 -15.86 -21.71 -7.81
N ASP A 222 -16.34 -22.94 -8.02
CA ASP A 222 -15.54 -24.18 -8.04
C ASP A 222 -14.32 -24.12 -8.98
N ASN A 223 -14.49 -23.56 -10.17
CA ASN A 223 -13.44 -23.46 -11.18
C ASN A 223 -13.05 -22.01 -11.52
N GLY A 224 -13.35 -21.05 -10.64
CA GLY A 224 -12.90 -19.67 -10.82
C GLY A 224 -13.78 -18.65 -10.10
N VAL A 225 -14.10 -17.55 -10.77
CA VAL A 225 -14.88 -16.45 -10.18
C VAL A 225 -16.02 -16.02 -11.06
N ILE A 226 -17.20 -15.84 -10.47
CA ILE A 226 -18.36 -15.26 -11.13
C ILE A 226 -18.23 -13.74 -11.11
N VAL A 227 -18.39 -13.12 -12.27
CA VAL A 227 -18.29 -11.67 -12.46
C VAL A 227 -19.52 -11.11 -13.22
N PRO A 228 -19.93 -9.84 -12.98
CA PRO A 228 -21.11 -9.26 -13.61
C PRO A 228 -20.86 -8.71 -15.03
N VAL A 229 -19.66 -8.92 -15.57
CA VAL A 229 -19.20 -8.37 -16.84
C VAL A 229 -19.27 -9.45 -17.92
N THR A 230 -19.71 -9.09 -19.12
CA THR A 230 -19.71 -9.95 -20.30
C THR A 230 -19.23 -9.17 -21.52
N ALA A 231 -18.85 -9.87 -22.58
CA ALA A 231 -18.51 -9.25 -23.86
C ALA A 231 -19.65 -8.35 -24.42
N ASP A 232 -20.90 -8.64 -24.06
CA ASP A 232 -22.07 -7.87 -24.52
C ASP A 232 -22.29 -6.57 -23.72
N ASN A 233 -21.87 -6.51 -22.45
CA ASN A 233 -22.10 -5.35 -21.57
C ASN A 233 -20.86 -4.49 -21.34
N ILE A 234 -19.66 -4.98 -21.69
CA ILE A 234 -18.40 -4.28 -21.43
C ILE A 234 -18.27 -2.96 -22.20
N GLU A 235 -18.99 -2.81 -23.33
CA GLU A 235 -19.07 -1.54 -24.05
C GLU A 235 -19.81 -0.45 -23.25
N ASP A 236 -20.74 -0.83 -22.37
CA ASP A 236 -21.51 0.12 -21.55
C ASP A 236 -20.69 0.70 -20.39
N TYR A 237 -19.68 -0.04 -19.93
CA TYR A 237 -18.75 0.37 -18.85
C TYR A 237 -17.59 1.25 -19.35
N SER A 238 -17.40 1.35 -20.67
CA SER A 238 -16.23 1.98 -21.28
C SER A 238 -16.53 3.40 -21.74
N LEU A 239 -16.56 4.38 -20.81
CA LEU A 239 -16.73 5.79 -21.18
C LEU A 239 -15.53 6.69 -20.84
N PHE A 240 -14.54 6.19 -20.09
CA PHE A 240 -13.34 6.92 -19.72
C PHE A 240 -12.13 5.98 -19.77
N GLN A 241 -11.07 6.40 -20.46
CA GLN A 241 -9.75 5.80 -20.41
C GLN A 241 -8.86 6.81 -19.70
N ASP A 242 -8.69 6.63 -18.39
CA ASP A 242 -7.64 7.33 -17.66
C ASP A 242 -6.28 6.74 -18.05
N GLU A 243 -5.22 7.56 -18.01
CA GLU A 243 -3.85 7.14 -18.32
C GLU A 243 -3.34 6.04 -17.35
N TYR A 244 -3.92 5.97 -16.15
CA TYR A 244 -3.66 4.95 -15.15
C TYR A 244 -4.90 4.71 -14.26
N LEU A 245 -5.00 3.51 -13.70
CA LEU A 245 -6.08 3.12 -12.79
C LEU A 245 -5.84 3.65 -11.37
N ARG A 246 -6.69 4.56 -10.88
CA ARG A 246 -6.62 5.10 -9.50
C ARG A 246 -7.17 4.11 -8.48
N GLN A 247 -6.75 4.22 -7.22
CA GLN A 247 -7.23 3.36 -6.14
C GLN A 247 -8.76 3.38 -5.96
N GLN A 248 -9.36 4.57 -5.95
CA GLN A 248 -10.81 4.71 -5.82
C GLN A 248 -11.53 4.03 -7.00
N ASP A 249 -11.04 4.27 -8.22
CA ASP A 249 -11.61 3.69 -9.43
C ASP A 249 -11.46 2.16 -9.44
N ALA A 250 -10.30 1.63 -9.00
CA ALA A 250 -10.08 0.20 -8.83
C ALA A 250 -11.12 -0.41 -7.88
N ALA A 251 -11.39 0.24 -6.75
CA ALA A 251 -12.28 -0.24 -5.71
C ALA A 251 -13.78 -0.08 -6.01
N SER A 252 -14.18 0.80 -6.93
CA SER A 252 -15.62 1.12 -7.13
C SER A 252 -16.14 0.92 -8.54
N ASN A 253 -15.26 0.95 -9.55
CA ASN A 253 -15.68 1.05 -10.95
C ASN A 253 -15.33 -0.20 -11.73
N ILE A 254 -16.34 -0.79 -12.37
CA ILE A 254 -16.10 -1.73 -13.47
C ILE A 254 -15.69 -0.89 -14.67
N GLN A 255 -14.49 -1.12 -15.21
CA GLN A 255 -14.01 -0.38 -16.37
C GLN A 255 -12.94 -1.14 -17.14
N LYS A 256 -12.83 -0.83 -18.44
CA LYS A 256 -11.71 -1.33 -19.26
C LYS A 256 -10.41 -0.71 -18.79
N VAL A 257 -9.36 -1.50 -18.78
CA VAL A 257 -8.01 -1.06 -18.44
C VAL A 257 -7.05 -1.43 -19.56
N GLU A 258 -5.97 -0.66 -19.69
CA GLU A 258 -4.94 -0.88 -20.70
C GLU A 258 -3.57 -1.10 -20.05
N GLY A 259 -2.71 -1.83 -20.77
CA GLY A 259 -1.27 -1.91 -20.54
C GLY A 259 -0.60 -2.76 -21.62
N ASP A 260 0.69 -3.04 -21.44
CA ASP A 260 1.60 -3.53 -22.49
C ASP A 260 1.70 -5.07 -22.60
N GLY A 261 0.93 -5.80 -21.80
CA GLY A 261 0.95 -7.26 -21.74
C GLY A 261 -0.20 -7.87 -20.90
N PRO A 262 -0.29 -9.21 -20.84
CA PRO A 262 -1.30 -9.92 -20.07
C PRO A 262 -1.21 -9.55 -18.58
N GLY A 263 -2.31 -9.10 -17.99
CA GLY A 263 -2.33 -8.66 -16.59
C GLY A 263 -1.53 -7.38 -16.30
N GLU A 264 -0.96 -6.75 -17.33
CA GLU A 264 -0.31 -5.45 -17.22
C GLU A 264 -1.41 -4.39 -17.32
N VAL A 265 -1.88 -3.94 -16.17
CA VAL A 265 -2.64 -2.70 -16.04
C VAL A 265 -1.69 -1.61 -15.57
N ILE A 266 -1.74 -0.45 -16.23
CA ILE A 266 -1.05 0.73 -15.73
C ILE A 266 -1.81 1.23 -14.50
N THR A 267 -1.25 1.01 -13.31
CA THR A 267 -1.82 1.46 -12.05
C THR A 267 -1.30 2.84 -11.69
N GLY A 268 -2.13 3.63 -11.01
CA GLY A 268 -1.71 4.87 -10.38
C GLY A 268 -0.87 4.63 -9.14
N PRO A 269 -0.29 5.68 -8.56
CA PRO A 269 0.36 5.59 -7.26
C PRO A 269 -0.60 4.99 -6.22
N ARG A 270 -0.07 4.17 -5.31
CA ARG A 270 -0.83 3.52 -4.21
C ARG A 270 -1.80 2.42 -4.65
N VAL A 271 -1.60 1.84 -5.84
CA VAL A 271 -2.20 0.56 -6.25
C VAL A 271 -1.10 -0.34 -6.77
N TRP A 272 -0.96 -1.51 -6.18
CA TRP A 272 0.02 -2.50 -6.61
C TRP A 272 -0.65 -3.78 -7.07
N ARG A 273 0.01 -4.47 -8.00
CA ARG A 273 -0.43 -5.74 -8.58
C ARG A 273 0.12 -6.87 -7.73
N ALA A 274 -0.66 -7.90 -7.47
CA ALA A 274 -0.17 -9.09 -6.77
C ALA A 274 1.07 -9.68 -7.46
N THR A 275 1.13 -9.63 -8.80
CA THR A 275 2.28 -10.05 -9.61
C THR A 275 3.53 -9.19 -9.47
N GLU A 276 3.45 -8.01 -8.86
CA GLU A 276 4.64 -7.20 -8.52
C GLU A 276 5.31 -7.74 -7.27
N LEU A 277 4.59 -8.43 -6.39
CA LEU A 277 5.13 -9.03 -5.17
C LEU A 277 5.44 -10.52 -5.36
N ILE A 278 4.57 -11.27 -6.05
CA ILE A 278 4.82 -12.67 -6.37
C ILE A 278 6.00 -12.77 -7.33
N GLY A 279 7.01 -13.54 -6.95
CA GLY A 279 8.28 -13.67 -7.68
C GLY A 279 9.42 -12.80 -7.16
N ASP A 280 9.17 -11.88 -6.23
CA ASP A 280 10.20 -11.02 -5.65
C ASP A 280 11.13 -11.75 -4.67
N TYR A 281 12.34 -11.20 -4.49
CA TYR A 281 13.31 -11.75 -3.55
C TYR A 281 12.95 -11.39 -2.11
N ALA A 282 12.57 -12.38 -1.31
CA ALA A 282 12.39 -12.21 0.11
C ALA A 282 13.74 -12.05 0.83
N ARG A 283 13.82 -11.11 1.77
CA ARG A 283 14.98 -10.89 2.64
C ARG A 283 14.56 -10.93 4.11
N ILE A 284 15.47 -11.38 4.96
CA ILE A 284 15.31 -11.40 6.42
C ILE A 284 16.51 -10.71 7.08
N GLN A 285 16.41 -10.37 8.36
CA GLN A 285 17.50 -9.76 9.10
C GLN A 285 18.53 -10.80 9.56
N GLU A 286 19.81 -10.43 9.45
CA GLU A 286 20.92 -11.12 10.08
C GLU A 286 21.81 -10.09 10.78
N ASN A 287 21.67 -9.98 12.09
CA ASN A 287 22.28 -8.92 12.91
C ASN A 287 21.88 -7.51 12.46
N GLY A 288 20.58 -7.31 12.20
CA GLY A 288 20.02 -6.02 11.75
C GLY A 288 20.37 -5.62 10.30
N ILE A 289 20.88 -6.54 9.48
CA ILE A 289 21.13 -6.31 8.05
C ILE A 289 20.28 -7.27 7.23
N PHE A 290 19.52 -6.77 6.26
CA PHE A 290 18.74 -7.61 5.36
C PHE A 290 19.64 -8.46 4.45
N ARG A 291 19.34 -9.76 4.40
CA ARG A 291 20.02 -10.77 3.58
C ARG A 291 18.98 -11.56 2.78
N GLY A 292 19.36 -11.94 1.57
CA GLY A 292 18.53 -12.82 0.73
C GLY A 292 18.15 -14.09 1.48
N TYR A 293 16.86 -14.44 1.38
CA TYR A 293 16.25 -15.52 2.12
C TYR A 293 15.55 -16.52 1.21
N GLY A 294 14.89 -16.04 0.15
CA GLY A 294 14.14 -16.87 -0.78
C GLY A 294 13.36 -16.02 -1.77
N ILE A 295 12.26 -16.58 -2.27
CA ILE A 295 11.35 -15.92 -3.22
C ILE A 295 9.95 -15.91 -2.63
N VAL A 296 9.21 -14.82 -2.84
CA VAL A 296 7.77 -14.77 -2.58
C VAL A 296 7.08 -15.65 -3.61
N ASP A 297 6.58 -16.80 -3.19
CA ASP A 297 5.96 -17.80 -4.06
C ASP A 297 4.47 -17.50 -4.27
N ASP A 298 3.80 -17.01 -3.23
CA ASP A 298 2.37 -16.72 -3.25
C ASP A 298 2.02 -15.67 -2.18
N VAL A 299 0.84 -15.09 -2.32
CA VAL A 299 0.21 -14.19 -1.36
C VAL A 299 -1.16 -14.76 -1.02
N VAL A 300 -1.48 -14.89 0.26
CA VAL A 300 -2.77 -15.43 0.70
C VAL A 300 -3.60 -14.32 1.31
N ILE A 301 -4.80 -14.12 0.76
CA ILE A 301 -5.80 -13.18 1.30
C ILE A 301 -6.79 -13.92 2.19
N ALA A 302 -7.30 -13.24 3.20
CA ALA A 302 -8.43 -13.66 4.02
C ALA A 302 -9.27 -12.43 4.35
N ASP A 303 -10.60 -12.57 4.33
CA ASP A 303 -11.54 -11.47 4.63
C ASP A 303 -11.31 -10.19 3.79
N GLY A 304 -10.85 -10.35 2.53
CA GLY A 304 -10.60 -9.24 1.61
C GLY A 304 -9.31 -8.45 1.90
N GLN A 305 -8.39 -9.00 2.69
CA GLN A 305 -7.10 -8.40 2.99
C GLN A 305 -5.98 -9.45 2.90
N VAL A 306 -4.77 -9.03 2.56
CA VAL A 306 -3.60 -9.90 2.60
C VAL A 306 -3.33 -10.34 4.04
N SER A 307 -3.36 -11.65 4.25
CA SER A 307 -3.09 -12.28 5.54
C SER A 307 -1.63 -12.72 5.65
N ALA A 308 -1.08 -13.26 4.56
CA ALA A 308 0.27 -13.78 4.55
C ALA A 308 0.97 -13.73 3.19
N THR A 309 2.29 -13.68 3.23
CA THR A 309 3.17 -13.99 2.09
C THR A 309 3.78 -15.37 2.28
N ILE A 310 3.70 -16.21 1.26
CA ILE A 310 4.30 -17.54 1.26
C ILE A 310 5.67 -17.44 0.63
N ILE A 311 6.70 -17.86 1.35
CA ILE A 311 8.09 -17.77 0.91
C ILE A 311 8.63 -19.16 0.67
N SER A 312 9.34 -19.32 -0.45
CA SER A 312 10.17 -20.48 -0.78
C SER A 312 11.63 -20.18 -0.41
N PRO A 313 12.16 -20.68 0.73
CA PRO A 313 13.48 -20.30 1.20
C PRO A 313 14.63 -21.03 0.48
N ASP A 314 15.72 -20.31 0.25
CA ASP A 314 16.89 -20.83 -0.42
C ASP A 314 17.53 -22.01 0.36
N GLY A 315 17.60 -23.16 -0.30
CA GLY A 315 18.35 -24.33 0.19
C GLY A 315 17.73 -25.10 1.35
N VAL A 316 16.55 -24.70 1.85
CA VAL A 316 15.79 -25.42 2.88
C VAL A 316 14.72 -26.33 2.25
N GLY A 317 14.12 -25.87 1.14
CA GLY A 317 13.03 -26.56 0.45
C GLY A 317 11.70 -26.46 1.19
N GLY A 318 10.59 -26.46 0.44
CA GLY A 318 9.24 -26.24 0.98
C GLY A 318 8.88 -24.75 1.06
N TYR A 319 7.69 -24.50 1.58
CA TYR A 319 7.05 -23.19 1.64
C TYR A 319 6.76 -22.81 3.08
N TYR A 320 6.81 -21.52 3.40
CA TYR A 320 6.60 -21.04 4.77
C TYR A 320 5.81 -19.73 4.71
N GLY A 321 4.70 -19.67 5.45
CA GLY A 321 3.82 -18.51 5.48
C GLY A 321 4.26 -17.50 6.54
N TYR A 322 4.39 -16.24 6.15
CA TYR A 322 4.73 -15.13 7.03
C TYR A 322 3.56 -14.15 7.10
N PRO A 323 3.23 -13.59 8.26
CA PRO A 323 2.26 -12.52 8.36
C PRO A 323 2.62 -11.37 7.42
N TYR A 324 1.62 -10.81 6.75
CA TYR A 324 1.81 -9.64 5.92
C TYR A 324 1.93 -8.37 6.76
N TYR A 325 2.81 -7.47 6.33
CA TYR A 325 3.16 -6.28 7.10
C TYR A 325 2.78 -4.94 6.48
N GLY A 326 2.24 -4.88 5.24
CA GLY A 326 1.72 -3.66 4.61
C GLY A 326 2.75 -2.56 4.28
N SER A 327 3.61 -2.22 5.23
CA SER A 327 4.41 -1.00 5.27
C SER A 327 5.90 -1.18 5.00
N ASN A 328 6.37 -2.41 4.76
CA ASN A 328 7.81 -2.73 4.63
C ASN A 328 8.24 -3.07 3.20
N TRP A 329 7.36 -2.89 2.21
CA TRP A 329 7.64 -3.19 0.82
C TRP A 329 7.27 -2.01 -0.06
N ASP A 330 8.29 -1.45 -0.72
CA ASP A 330 8.12 -0.42 -1.73
C ASP A 330 7.67 -1.08 -3.03
N VAL A 331 6.55 -0.63 -3.58
CA VAL A 331 6.00 -1.16 -4.84
C VAL A 331 7.04 -1.05 -5.95
N GLY A 332 7.33 -2.17 -6.63
CA GLY A 332 8.34 -2.25 -7.69
C GLY A 332 9.78 -2.45 -7.19
N SER A 333 10.03 -2.47 -5.87
CA SER A 333 11.27 -2.99 -5.32
C SER A 333 11.34 -4.49 -5.59
N PRO A 334 12.44 -5.03 -6.15
CA PRO A 334 12.60 -6.47 -6.36
C PRO A 334 12.82 -7.24 -5.04
N TYR A 335 12.71 -6.57 -3.89
CA TYR A 335 12.99 -7.10 -2.57
C TYR A 335 11.80 -6.92 -1.63
N TYR A 336 11.35 -8.02 -1.05
CA TYR A 336 10.35 -8.05 0.03
C TYR A 336 11.03 -8.27 1.39
N ASP A 337 10.95 -7.28 2.28
CA ASP A 337 11.65 -7.28 3.57
C ASP A 337 10.79 -7.81 4.72
N LEU A 338 11.17 -8.98 5.23
CA LEU A 338 10.56 -9.59 6.39
C LEU A 338 11.23 -9.07 7.68
N PRO A 339 10.47 -8.59 8.68
CA PRO A 339 11.00 -7.99 9.89
C PRO A 339 11.50 -9.03 10.92
N TYR A 340 12.03 -10.16 10.45
CA TYR A 340 12.41 -11.30 11.29
C TYR A 340 13.90 -11.59 11.20
N GLU A 341 14.50 -11.98 12.32
CA GLU A 341 15.85 -12.50 12.34
C GLU A 341 15.88 -13.95 11.86
N ARG A 342 17.00 -14.35 11.25
CA ARG A 342 17.22 -15.74 10.79
C ARG A 342 17.00 -16.82 11.85
N SER A 343 17.20 -16.49 13.12
CA SER A 343 16.94 -17.42 14.23
C SER A 343 15.45 -17.65 14.49
N GLU A 344 14.58 -16.71 14.09
CA GLU A 344 13.14 -16.79 14.34
C GLU A 344 12.42 -17.62 13.29
N THR A 345 12.86 -17.54 12.02
CA THR A 345 12.22 -18.21 10.89
C THR A 345 12.35 -19.73 10.92
N GLY A 346 13.41 -20.26 11.54
CA GLY A 346 13.67 -21.70 11.62
C GLY A 346 12.68 -22.51 12.46
N ASN A 347 11.73 -21.87 13.16
CA ASN A 347 10.73 -22.54 14.00
C ASN A 347 9.34 -22.65 13.34
N LEU A 348 9.17 -22.09 12.15
CA LEU A 348 7.90 -22.21 11.42
C LEU A 348 7.73 -23.63 10.87
N GLU A 349 6.52 -24.15 10.99
CA GLU A 349 6.13 -25.37 10.29
C GLU A 349 6.00 -25.08 8.78
N PRO A 350 6.30 -26.05 7.90
CA PRO A 350 6.07 -25.89 6.46
C PRO A 350 4.59 -25.60 6.17
N PHE A 351 4.35 -24.64 5.28
CA PHE A 351 3.05 -24.33 4.73
C PHE A 351 2.58 -25.47 3.80
N ASN A 352 1.36 -25.92 4.01
CA ASN A 352 0.72 -27.00 3.27
C ASN A 352 -0.36 -26.44 2.31
N TYR A 353 -0.07 -26.44 1.01
CA TYR A 353 -1.05 -26.05 -0.02
C TYR A 353 -2.25 -27.00 -0.06
N ASP A 354 -2.07 -28.31 0.16
CA ASP A 354 -3.20 -29.25 0.18
C ASP A 354 -4.24 -28.89 1.27
N GLU A 355 -3.81 -28.25 2.37
CA GLU A 355 -4.73 -27.77 3.42
C GLU A 355 -5.41 -26.45 3.05
N LEU A 356 -4.73 -25.56 2.32
CA LEU A 356 -5.34 -24.35 1.77
C LEU A 356 -6.39 -24.72 0.72
N ASP A 357 -6.01 -25.55 -0.25
CA ASP A 357 -6.81 -25.96 -1.40
C ASP A 357 -8.04 -26.78 -0.97
N ALA A 358 -7.92 -27.56 0.12
CA ALA A 358 -9.06 -28.28 0.69
C ALA A 358 -10.20 -27.37 1.17
N THR A 359 -9.92 -26.07 1.35
CA THR A 359 -10.91 -25.05 1.69
C THR A 359 -11.28 -24.15 0.52
N GLN A 360 -10.56 -24.25 -0.59
CA GLN A 360 -10.91 -23.58 -1.84
C GLN A 360 -11.99 -24.38 -2.59
N PRO A 361 -12.77 -23.71 -3.46
CA PRO A 361 -13.65 -24.39 -4.40
C PRO A 361 -12.80 -25.34 -5.29
N SER A 362 -13.23 -26.60 -5.48
CA SER A 362 -12.35 -27.66 -6.00
C SER A 362 -12.12 -27.56 -7.52
N GLU A 363 -10.87 -27.70 -7.97
CA GLU A 363 -10.55 -27.99 -9.38
C GLU A 363 -11.28 -29.27 -9.84
N GLY A 364 -12.26 -29.12 -10.73
CA GLY A 364 -13.12 -30.20 -11.25
C GLY A 364 -12.62 -30.86 -12.53
#